data_AF-A0AAV4YDY7-F1
#
_entry.id   AF-A0AAV4YDY7-F1
#
_cell.length_a   1.000
_cell.length_b   1.000
_cell.length_c   1.000
_cell.angle_alpha   90.00
_cell.angle_beta   90.00
_cell.angle_gamma   90.00
#
_symmetry.space_group_name_H-M   'P 1'
#
loop_
_entity.id
_entity.type
_entity.pdbx_description
1 polymer ?
#
loop_
_entity_poly.entity_id
_entity_poly.type
_entity_poly.pdbx_seq_one_letter_code
_entity_poly.pdbx_strand_id
1 'polypeptide(L)'
;MIAQLIFAVILNIGVILSASRISYQVFRVQTTLQVMYNKKGTLEPKTLQIAKDMLDIKFPEMTAYGMVKLNPALIASSFGSVLTYGLLIMNVNRP
;
A
#
# COMPACT_ATOMS: atom_id res chain seq x y z
N MET A 1 -8.33 -17.17 22.91
CA MET A 1 -8.50 -17.38 21.47
C MET A 1 -9.13 -16.17 20.76
N ILE A 2 -10.33 -15.71 21.15
CA ILE A 2 -11.01 -14.57 20.48
C ILE A 2 -10.22 -13.25 20.57
N ALA A 3 -9.69 -12.92 21.75
CA ALA A 3 -8.90 -11.69 21.94
C ALA A 3 -7.63 -11.64 21.06
N GLN A 4 -6.97 -12.79 20.85
CA GLN A 4 -5.80 -12.88 19.97
C GLN A 4 -6.18 -12.66 18.50
N LEU A 5 -7.36 -13.15 18.09
CA LEU A 5 -7.89 -12.99 16.75
C LEU A 5 -8.22 -11.51 16.45
N ILE A 6 -8.85 -10.84 17.41
CA ILE A 6 -9.13 -9.39 17.32
C ILE A 6 -7.82 -8.60 17.25
N PHE A 7 -6.84 -8.92 18.10
CA PHE A 7 -5.55 -8.24 18.10
C PHE A 7 -4.79 -8.43 16.77
N ALA A 8 -4.81 -9.65 16.22
CA ALA A 8 -4.20 -9.94 14.92
C ALA A 8 -4.85 -9.14 13.79
N VAL A 9 -6.19 -9.00 13.78
CA VAL A 9 -6.89 -8.19 12.77
C VAL A 9 -6.49 -6.71 12.88
N ILE A 10 -6.46 -6.16 14.10
CA ILE A 10 -6.06 -4.77 14.33
C ILE A 10 -4.61 -4.52 13.86
N LEU A 11 -3.68 -5.43 14.18
CA LEU A 11 -2.30 -5.33 13.72
C LEU A 11 -2.19 -5.35 12.20
N ASN A 12 -2.89 -6.27 11.53
CA ASN A 12 -2.87 -6.35 10.06
C ASN A 12 -3.42 -5.07 9.42
N ILE A 13 -4.52 -4.52 9.95
CA ILE A 13 -5.08 -3.25 9.49
C ILE A 13 -4.06 -2.12 9.68
N GLY A 14 -3.41 -2.04 10.84
CA GLY A 14 -2.39 -1.03 11.14
C GLY A 14 -1.20 -1.09 10.17
N VAL A 15 -0.71 -2.29 9.87
CA VAL A 15 0.39 -2.51 8.91
C VAL A 15 -0.03 -2.10 7.50
N ILE A 16 -1.21 -2.54 7.04
CA ILE A 16 -1.72 -2.20 5.69
C ILE A 16 -1.89 -0.68 5.54
N LEU A 17 -2.48 -0.02 6.54
CA LEU A 17 -2.67 1.44 6.51
C LEU A 17 -1.34 2.19 6.51
N SER A 18 -0.38 1.75 7.33
CA SER A 18 0.95 2.37 7.38
C SER A 18 1.69 2.20 6.05
N ALA A 19 1.67 1.00 5.50
CA ALA A 19 2.29 0.70 4.21
C ALA A 19 1.65 1.49 3.06
N SER A 20 0.33 1.63 3.08
CA SER A 20 -0.40 2.45 2.12
C SER A 20 -0.05 3.93 2.21
N ARG A 21 0.08 4.47 3.43
CA ARG A 21 0.50 5.87 3.63
C ARG A 21 1.90 6.11 3.11
N ILE A 22 2.84 5.21 3.37
CA ILE A 22 4.22 5.34 2.86
C ILE A 22 4.22 5.30 1.34
N SER A 23 3.51 4.34 0.74
CA SER A 23 3.36 4.25 -0.71
C SER A 23 2.77 5.52 -1.32
N TYR A 24 1.77 6.11 -0.67
CA TYR A 24 1.17 7.37 -1.12
C TYR A 24 2.16 8.55 -1.02
N GLN A 25 2.93 8.66 0.06
CA GLN A 25 3.94 9.72 0.20
C GLN A 25 5.05 9.58 -0.84
N VAL A 26 5.51 8.36 -1.12
CA VAL A 26 6.47 8.07 -2.19
C VAL A 26 5.92 8.53 -3.54
N PHE A 27 4.69 8.17 -3.86
CA PHE A 27 4.03 8.58 -5.11
C PHE A 27 3.92 10.11 -5.22
N ARG A 28 3.58 10.80 -4.12
CA ARG A 28 3.54 12.27 -4.08
C ARG A 28 4.91 12.89 -4.35
N VAL A 29 5.97 12.35 -3.73
CA VAL A 29 7.33 12.83 -3.94
C VAL A 29 7.74 12.66 -5.41
N GLN A 30 7.49 11.48 -5.99
CA GLN A 30 7.76 11.25 -7.42
C GLN A 30 6.98 12.21 -8.33
N THR A 31 5.68 12.40 -8.07
CA THR A 31 4.85 13.33 -8.86
C THR A 31 5.37 14.75 -8.75
N THR A 32 5.77 15.19 -7.55
CA THR A 32 6.32 16.53 -7.33
C THR A 32 7.66 16.70 -8.04
N LEU A 33 8.54 15.70 -7.98
CA LEU A 33 9.80 15.67 -8.73
C LEU A 33 9.57 15.74 -10.23
N GLN A 34 8.58 15.01 -10.74
CA GLN A 34 8.23 14.99 -12.16
C GLN A 34 7.69 16.35 -12.63
N VAL A 35 6.87 17.01 -11.81
CA VAL A 35 6.38 18.37 -12.07
C VAL A 35 7.53 19.37 -12.05
N MET A 36 8.46 19.26 -11.10
CA MET A 36 9.67 20.11 -11.05
C MET A 36 10.56 19.89 -12.27
N TYR A 37 10.79 18.64 -12.68
CA TYR A 37 11.57 18.29 -13.86
C TYR A 37 10.95 18.83 -15.15
N ASN A 38 9.63 18.76 -15.27
CA ASN A 38 8.91 19.25 -16.46
C ASN A 38 8.90 20.78 -16.57
N LYS A 39 9.04 21.52 -15.47
CA LYS A 39 9.19 22.99 -15.45
C LYS A 39 10.63 23.43 -15.78
N LYS A 40 11.22 22.88 -16.86
CA LYS A 40 12.64 22.97 -17.31
C LYS A 40 13.32 24.36 -17.39
N GLY A 41 12.72 25.45 -16.92
CA GLY A 41 13.27 26.80 -17.00
C GLY A 41 13.67 27.45 -15.67
N THR A 42 13.39 26.86 -14.51
CA THR A 42 13.53 27.57 -13.20
C THR A 42 14.53 26.93 -12.23
N LEU A 43 15.04 25.74 -12.53
CA LEU A 43 15.93 24.99 -11.64
C LEU A 43 17.36 24.96 -12.17
N GLU A 44 18.34 25.07 -11.27
CA GLU A 44 19.75 24.89 -11.60
C GLU A 44 19.99 23.50 -12.24
N PRO A 45 20.97 23.40 -13.15
CA PRO A 45 21.28 22.13 -13.83
C PRO A 45 21.62 21.00 -12.85
N LYS A 46 22.24 21.31 -11.70
CA LYS A 46 22.51 20.34 -10.63
C LYS A 46 21.24 19.81 -9.97
N THR A 47 20.27 20.67 -9.67
CA THR A 47 18.99 20.25 -9.06
C THR A 47 18.14 19.46 -10.05
N LEU A 48 18.20 19.80 -11.34
CA LEU A 48 17.54 19.03 -12.40
C LEU A 48 18.14 17.61 -12.54
N GLN A 49 19.46 17.48 -12.43
CA GLN A 49 20.15 16.20 -12.48
C GLN A 49 19.81 15.32 -11.27
N ILE A 50 19.85 15.88 -10.06
CA ILE A 50 19.43 15.17 -8.83
C ILE A 50 17.97 14.71 -8.93
N ALA A 51 17.08 15.57 -9.42
CA ALA A 51 15.67 15.21 -9.58
C ALA A 51 15.48 14.05 -10.58
N LYS A 52 16.28 14.02 -11.66
CA LYS A 52 16.29 12.92 -12.63
C LYS A 52 16.79 11.63 -11.99
N ASP A 53 17.89 11.69 -11.24
CA ASP A 53 18.46 10.52 -10.56
C ASP A 53 17.47 9.94 -9.53
N MET A 54 16.76 10.79 -8.79
CA MET A 54 15.71 10.35 -7.85
C MET A 54 14.48 9.75 -8.54
N LEU A 55 14.18 10.17 -9.77
CA LEU A 55 13.06 9.65 -10.55
C LEU A 55 13.38 8.27 -11.14
N ASP A 56 14.66 8.03 -11.44
CA ASP A 56 15.16 6.75 -11.96
C ASP A 56 15.24 5.66 -10.87
N ILE A 57 15.30 6.06 -9.60
CA ILE A 57 15.17 5.14 -8.47
C ILE A 57 13.74 4.59 -8.42
N LYS A 58 13.58 3.33 -8.82
CA LYS A 58 12.35 2.56 -8.57
C LYS A 58 12.20 2.33 -7.08
N PHE A 59 11.26 3.04 -6.45
CA PHE A 59 10.90 2.76 -5.07
C PHE A 59 10.31 1.35 -4.96
N PRO A 60 10.74 0.56 -3.97
CA PRO A 60 10.23 -0.79 -3.78
C PRO A 60 8.73 -0.72 -3.49
N GLU A 61 7.95 -1.51 -4.22
CA GLU A 61 6.53 -1.67 -3.89
C GLU A 61 6.42 -2.33 -2.52
N MET A 62 5.59 -1.75 -1.65
CA MET A 62 5.31 -2.38 -0.36
C MET A 62 4.47 -3.62 -0.58
N THR A 63 5.12 -4.77 -0.46
CA THR A 63 4.52 -6.09 -0.61
C THR A 63 4.69 -6.88 0.69
N ALA A 64 3.67 -7.65 1.05
CA ALA A 64 3.79 -8.70 2.05
C ALA A 64 4.51 -9.88 1.39
N TYR A 65 5.78 -10.06 1.75
CA TYR A 65 6.62 -11.19 1.32
C TYR A 65 6.73 -11.35 -0.22
N GLY A 66 6.62 -10.26 -0.98
CA GLY A 66 6.65 -10.29 -2.45
C GLY A 66 5.38 -10.83 -3.13
N MET A 67 4.39 -11.31 -2.38
CA MET A 67 3.19 -11.94 -2.94
C MET A 67 2.01 -10.99 -3.06
N VAL A 68 1.81 -10.15 -2.05
CA VAL A 68 0.59 -9.36 -1.94
C VAL A 68 0.94 -7.89 -1.72
N LYS A 69 0.51 -7.02 -2.63
CA LYS A 69 0.74 -5.57 -2.52
C LYS A 69 -0.12 -4.98 -1.40
N LEU A 70 0.53 -4.35 -0.42
CA LEU A 70 -0.12 -3.73 0.75
C LEU A 70 -0.91 -2.48 0.33
N ASN A 71 -2.17 -2.70 -0.05
CA ASN A 71 -3.12 -1.66 -0.42
C ASN A 71 -4.36 -1.76 0.50
N PRO A 72 -5.00 -0.64 0.90
CA PRO A 72 -6.25 -0.65 1.65
C PRO A 72 -7.36 -1.55 1.06
N ALA A 73 -7.34 -1.81 -0.25
CA ALA A 73 -8.24 -2.80 -0.87
C ALA A 73 -8.13 -4.22 -0.25
N LEU A 74 -6.97 -4.60 0.29
CA LEU A 74 -6.78 -5.86 1.01
C LEU A 74 -7.62 -5.97 2.28
N ILE A 75 -7.91 -4.84 2.93
CA ILE A 75 -8.75 -4.84 4.13
C ILE A 75 -10.16 -5.27 3.71
N ALA A 76 -10.73 -4.63 2.69
CA ALA A 76 -12.03 -5.01 2.17
C ALA A 76 -12.07 -6.46 1.65
N SER A 77 -11.02 -6.89 0.93
CA SER A 77 -10.91 -8.26 0.41
C SER A 77 -10.82 -9.31 1.54
N SER A 78 -10.05 -9.03 2.61
CA SER A 78 -9.93 -9.94 3.75
C SER A 78 -11.24 -10.04 4.54
N PHE A 79 -11.92 -8.92 4.78
CA PHE A 79 -13.26 -8.92 5.38
C PHE A 79 -14.28 -9.68 4.52
N GLY A 80 -14.29 -9.44 3.21
CA GLY A 80 -15.14 -10.15 2.26
C GLY A 80 -14.90 -11.66 2.30
N SER A 81 -13.64 -12.08 2.30
CA SER A 81 -13.26 -13.50 2.42
C SER A 81 -13.79 -14.12 3.70
N VAL A 82 -13.58 -13.49 4.86
CA VAL A 82 -14.08 -14.00 6.16
C VAL A 82 -15.61 -14.14 6.15
N LEU A 83 -16.33 -13.16 5.61
CA LEU A 83 -17.79 -13.22 5.48
C LEU A 83 -18.24 -14.33 4.53
N THR A 84 -17.62 -14.44 3.35
CA THR A 84 -17.95 -15.47 2.37
C THR A 84 -17.74 -16.86 2.95
N TYR A 85 -16.57 -17.15 3.50
CA TYR A 85 -16.30 -18.45 4.11
C TYR A 85 -17.17 -18.71 5.34
N GLY A 86 -17.41 -17.71 6.18
CA GLY A 86 -18.32 -17.82 7.33
C GLY A 86 -19.73 -18.20 6.92
N LEU A 87 -20.29 -17.53 5.91
CA LEU A 87 -21.60 -17.84 5.35
C LEU A 87 -21.64 -19.23 4.70
N LEU A 88 -20.59 -19.61 3.97
CA LEU A 88 -20.51 -20.90 3.28
C LEU A 88 -20.48 -22.05 4.29
N ILE A 89 -19.72 -21.92 5.37
CA ILE A 89 -19.70 -22.89 6.47
C ILE A 89 -21.07 -22.97 7.16
N MET A 90 -21.71 -21.83 7.43
CA MET A 90 -23.06 -21.82 8.02
C MET A 90 -24.10 -22.48 7.10
N ASN A 91 -23.95 -22.35 5.79
CA ASN A 91 -24.89 -22.91 4.83
C ASN A 91 -24.66 -24.40 4.57
N VAL A 92 -23.41 -24.88 4.64
CA VAL A 92 -23.07 -26.30 4.54
C VAL A 92 -23.41 -27.07 5.82
N ASN A 93 -23.27 -26.43 6.99
CA ASN A 93 -23.67 -27.01 8.29
C ASN A 93 -25.14 -26.76 8.63
N ARG A 94 -25.93 -26.26 7.67
CA ARG A 94 -27.38 -26.15 7.81
C ARG A 94 -27.98 -27.53 7.50
N PRO A 95 -28.70 -28.17 8.44
CA PRO A 95 -29.34 -29.46 8.21
C PRO A 95 -30.45 -29.36 7.14
#